data_AF-A0A813QQ03-F1
#
_entry.id   AF-A0A813QQ03-F1
#
_cell.length_a   1.000
_cell.length_b   1.000
_cell.length_c   1.000
_cell.angle_alpha   90.00
_cell.angle_beta   90.00
_cell.angle_gamma   90.00
#
_symmetry.space_group_name_H-M   'P 1'
#
loop_
_entity.id
_entity.type
_entity.pdbx_description
1 polymer ?
#
loop_
_entity_poly.entity_id
_entity_poly.type
_entity_poly.pdbx_seq_one_letter_code
_entity_poly.pdbx_strand_id
1 'polypeptide(L)'
;MGIARVINPNGQQTQLGCLQFMPPEFFHEQSEGHIKCDEKLDIYTYGLTLNQLFTETMHDFNFDHSTSRIIITKPSPVFYDEIIVKCLENDTRQRPTAVEIEKTLELYEEAFNETRISDGYTRMNTQEKDKVFLEFYRKNKHHIQRFVTEYFPQHFIKETLTKCKNRNIENKTKARKIIWSSA
;
A
#
# COMPACT_ATOMS: atom_id res chain seq x y z
N MET A 1 17.14 1.35 7.62
CA MET A 1 17.25 2.61 8.39
C MET A 1 16.88 3.75 7.46
N GLY A 2 15.83 4.52 7.77
CA GLY A 2 15.33 5.62 6.93
C GLY A 2 15.82 6.99 7.42
N ILE A 3 15.93 7.94 6.48
CA ILE A 3 16.42 9.32 6.65
C ILE A 3 15.65 10.10 7.74
N ALA A 4 14.42 9.71 8.05
CA ALA A 4 13.57 10.40 9.02
C ALA A 4 13.96 10.20 10.50
N ARG A 5 14.79 9.20 10.83
CA ARG A 5 15.11 8.86 12.22
C ARG A 5 16.44 9.48 12.65
N VAL A 6 16.56 10.81 12.61
CA VAL A 6 17.54 11.51 13.44
C VAL A 6 16.85 11.83 14.75
N ILE A 7 17.08 10.97 15.74
CA ILE A 7 16.68 11.24 17.13
C ILE A 7 17.71 12.24 17.65
N ASN A 8 17.33 13.52 17.73
CA ASN A 8 18.12 14.47 18.52
C ASN A 8 18.20 13.93 19.96
N PRO A 9 19.27 14.22 20.73
CA PRO A 9 19.42 13.75 22.11
C PRO A 9 18.24 14.14 23.04
N ASN A 10 17.39 15.07 22.60
CA ASN A 10 16.20 15.55 23.29
C ASN A 10 14.90 14.81 22.87
N GLY A 11 14.98 13.76 22.05
CA GLY A 11 13.81 12.98 21.59
C GLY A 11 12.98 13.63 20.46
N GLN A 12 13.36 14.83 20.01
CA GLN A 12 12.70 15.53 18.90
C GLN A 12 13.20 14.98 17.56
N GLN A 13 12.28 14.46 16.75
CA GLN A 13 12.58 14.07 15.36
C GLN A 13 12.67 15.33 14.50
N THR A 14 13.76 15.49 13.76
CA THR A 14 13.87 16.55 12.75
C THR A 14 12.89 16.30 11.62
N GLN A 15 12.15 17.34 11.22
CA GLN A 15 11.22 17.37 10.10
C GLN A 15 12.00 17.24 8.77
N LEU A 16 12.41 16.03 8.41
CA LEU A 16 13.17 15.72 7.20
C LEU A 16 12.28 15.14 6.07
N GLY A 17 10.97 15.42 6.10
CA GLY A 17 9.99 14.88 5.16
C GLY A 17 9.42 15.92 4.18
N CYS A 18 8.98 15.46 3.01
CA CYS A 18 8.25 16.31 2.08
C CYS A 18 6.84 16.56 2.61
N LEU A 19 6.57 17.78 3.11
CA LEU A 19 5.30 18.12 3.77
C LEU A 19 4.07 17.88 2.93
N GLN A 20 4.20 18.00 1.61
CA GLN A 20 3.12 17.79 0.67
C GLN A 20 2.63 16.34 0.67
N PHE A 21 3.44 15.37 1.12
CA PHE A 21 3.08 13.96 1.16
C PHE A 21 2.75 13.45 2.57
N MET A 22 2.79 14.35 3.57
CA MET A 22 2.55 13.97 4.96
C MET A 22 1.04 13.94 5.24
N PRO A 23 0.56 12.94 5.98
CA PRO A 23 -0.85 12.84 6.34
C PRO A 23 -1.26 13.90 7.37
N PRO A 24 -2.58 14.17 7.54
CA PRO A 24 -3.07 15.23 8.40
C PRO A 24 -2.65 15.10 9.87
N GLU A 25 -2.57 13.88 10.42
CA GLU A 25 -2.17 13.64 11.81
C GLU A 25 -0.72 14.08 12.10
N PHE A 26 0.16 14.07 11.08
CA PHE A 26 1.54 14.52 11.21
C PHE A 26 1.65 15.98 11.67
N PHE A 27 0.63 16.79 11.37
CA PHE A 27 0.60 18.22 11.73
C PHE A 27 -0.08 18.48 13.08
N HIS A 28 -0.93 17.56 13.56
CA HIS A 28 -1.63 17.70 14.84
C HIS A 28 -0.73 17.27 16.00
N GLU A 29 0.01 16.17 15.85
CA GLU A 29 0.88 15.60 16.88
C GLU A 29 2.16 16.42 17.15
N GLN A 30 2.48 17.40 16.29
CA GLN A 30 3.59 18.33 16.52
C GLN A 30 3.38 19.21 17.77
N SER A 31 2.12 19.44 18.16
CA SER A 31 1.78 20.29 19.30
C SER A 31 2.14 19.69 20.67
N GLU A 32 2.27 18.35 20.78
CA GLU A 32 2.61 17.64 22.03
C GLU A 32 4.08 17.16 22.08
N GLY A 33 4.92 17.61 21.14
CA GLY A 33 6.38 17.40 21.18
C GLY A 33 6.85 16.00 20.77
N HIS A 34 5.95 15.08 20.43
CA HIS A 34 6.29 13.74 19.94
C HIS A 34 5.45 13.38 18.72
N ILE A 35 6.10 13.26 17.56
CA ILE A 35 5.49 12.72 16.33
C ILE A 35 5.44 11.20 16.48
N LYS A 36 4.24 10.62 16.52
CA LYS A 36 4.09 9.17 16.51
C LYS A 36 4.23 8.68 15.07
N CYS A 37 5.47 8.39 14.68
CA CYS A 37 5.75 7.74 13.41
C CYS A 37 5.23 6.29 13.40
N ASP A 38 4.08 6.08 12.76
CA ASP A 38 3.45 4.78 12.51
C ASP A 38 3.71 4.33 11.06
N GLU A 39 3.71 3.01 10.81
CA GLU A 39 3.76 2.44 9.45
C GLU A 39 2.63 2.94 8.54
N LYS A 40 1.52 3.41 9.14
CA LYS A 40 0.38 4.01 8.44
C LYS A 40 0.67 5.38 7.81
N LEU A 41 1.76 6.05 8.21
CA LEU A 41 2.23 7.25 7.52
C LEU A 41 2.73 6.90 6.11
N ASP A 42 3.55 5.85 6.00
CA ASP A 42 4.10 5.38 4.73
C ASP A 42 2.99 4.92 3.77
N ILE A 43 1.92 4.31 4.30
CA ILE A 43 0.73 3.94 3.52
C ILE A 43 0.05 5.16 2.90
N TYR A 44 -0.10 6.25 3.68
CA TYR A 44 -0.72 7.47 3.17
C TYR A 44 0.14 8.09 2.07
N THR A 45 1.45 8.23 2.30
CA THR A 45 2.39 8.73 1.29
C THR A 45 2.35 7.87 0.04
N TYR A 46 2.31 6.54 0.18
CA TYR A 46 2.17 5.61 -0.94
C TYR A 46 0.91 5.87 -1.76
N GLY A 47 -0.24 6.12 -1.12
CA GLY A 47 -1.49 6.45 -1.81
C GLY A 47 -1.38 7.69 -2.70
N LEU A 48 -0.75 8.76 -2.21
CA LEU A 48 -0.49 9.97 -3.00
C LEU A 48 0.46 9.71 -4.15
N THR A 49 1.58 9.02 -3.88
CA THR A 49 2.56 8.67 -4.90
C THR A 49 1.93 7.80 -5.99
N LEU A 50 1.08 6.85 -5.63
CA LEU A 50 0.37 6.00 -6.57
C LEU A 50 -0.58 6.81 -7.46
N ASN A 51 -1.34 7.75 -6.89
CA ASN A 51 -2.19 8.64 -7.68
C ASN A 51 -1.36 9.49 -8.65
N GLN A 52 -0.26 10.06 -8.17
CA GLN A 52 0.65 10.86 -8.99
C GLN A 52 1.30 10.04 -10.12
N LEU A 53 1.65 8.78 -9.86
CA LEU A 53 2.24 7.89 -10.86
C LEU A 53 1.31 7.67 -12.07
N PHE A 54 0.02 7.46 -11.83
CA PHE A 54 -0.95 7.18 -12.91
C PHE A 54 -1.54 8.43 -13.57
N THR A 55 -1.41 9.59 -12.92
CA THR A 55 -1.98 10.84 -13.43
C THR A 55 -0.94 11.81 -13.95
N GLU A 56 0.33 11.59 -13.59
CA GLU A 56 1.47 12.50 -13.75
C GLU A 56 1.20 13.90 -13.16
N THR A 57 0.21 13.99 -12.26
CA THR A 57 -0.31 15.26 -11.73
C THR A 57 -0.06 15.29 -10.23
N MET A 58 0.56 16.38 -9.76
CA MET A 58 0.75 16.64 -8.35
C MET A 58 -0.59 17.01 -7.71
N HIS A 59 -0.85 16.52 -6.50
CA HIS A 59 -1.99 16.99 -5.71
C HIS A 59 -1.76 18.40 -5.20
N ASP A 60 -2.84 19.11 -4.89
CA ASP A 60 -2.75 20.42 -4.28
C ASP A 60 -2.43 20.28 -2.80
N PHE A 61 -1.55 21.15 -2.31
CA PHE A 61 -1.19 21.22 -0.90
C PHE A 61 -1.44 22.62 -0.34
N ASN A 62 -2.29 22.70 0.67
CA ASN A 62 -2.59 23.94 1.38
C ASN A 62 -2.04 23.90 2.81
N PHE A 63 -1.10 24.78 3.10
CA PHE A 63 -0.43 24.86 4.40
C PHE A 63 -1.31 25.45 5.52
N ASP A 64 -2.37 26.20 5.17
CA ASP A 64 -3.10 27.03 6.13
C ASP A 64 -4.36 26.35 6.71
N HIS A 65 -4.80 25.24 6.11
CA HIS A 65 -6.03 24.54 6.54
C HIS A 65 -5.74 23.36 7.47
N SER A 66 -6.45 23.29 8.59
CA SER A 66 -6.28 22.24 9.61
C SER A 66 -6.83 20.87 9.20
N THR A 67 -7.82 20.79 8.31
CA THR A 67 -8.58 19.54 8.08
C THR A 67 -8.46 18.93 6.68
N SER A 68 -8.04 19.68 5.65
CA SER A 68 -7.84 19.14 4.29
C SER A 68 -6.66 19.83 3.60
N ARG A 69 -5.46 19.51 4.08
CA ARG A 69 -4.19 20.02 3.54
C ARG A 69 -3.88 19.48 2.15
N ILE A 70 -4.45 18.34 1.78
CA ILE A 70 -4.16 17.65 0.52
C ILE A 70 -5.45 17.45 -0.26
N ILE A 71 -5.46 17.86 -1.52
CA ILE A 71 -6.61 17.74 -2.42
C ILE A 71 -6.17 17.04 -3.71
N ILE A 72 -6.80 15.90 -4.00
CA ILE A 72 -6.59 15.20 -5.27
C ILE A 72 -7.35 15.95 -6.37
N THR A 73 -6.59 16.66 -7.21
CA THR A 73 -7.12 17.42 -8.36
C THR A 73 -7.55 16.53 -9.51
N LYS A 74 -6.79 15.45 -9.73
CA LYS A 74 -7.03 14.45 -10.77
C LYS A 74 -6.97 13.05 -10.14
N PRO A 75 -8.11 12.34 -10.04
CA PRO A 75 -8.11 10.98 -9.55
C PRO A 75 -7.51 10.04 -10.60
N SER A 76 -6.76 9.05 -10.14
CA SER A 76 -6.22 8.00 -10.99
C SER A 76 -7.33 7.26 -11.75
N PRO A 77 -7.16 6.96 -13.05
CA PRO A 77 -8.11 6.13 -13.79
C PRO A 77 -8.12 4.67 -13.31
N VAL A 78 -7.10 4.27 -12.52
CA VAL A 78 -6.91 2.91 -12.00
C VAL A 78 -6.60 2.92 -10.51
N PHE A 79 -7.07 1.91 -9.80
CA PHE A 79 -6.87 1.69 -8.36
C PHE A 79 -7.38 2.79 -7.41
N TYR A 80 -8.11 3.78 -7.92
CA TYR A 80 -8.50 4.94 -7.12
C TYR A 80 -9.39 4.56 -5.93
N ASP A 81 -10.49 3.86 -6.18
CA ASP A 81 -11.47 3.52 -5.14
C ASP A 81 -11.00 2.33 -4.27
N GLU A 82 -10.17 1.45 -4.82
CA GLU A 82 -9.74 0.21 -4.18
C GLU A 82 -8.56 0.40 -3.25
N ILE A 83 -7.61 1.24 -3.65
CA ILE A 83 -6.32 1.40 -2.98
C ILE A 83 -6.13 2.86 -2.55
N ILE A 84 -6.15 3.80 -3.50
CA ILE A 84 -5.72 5.19 -3.26
C ILE A 84 -6.61 5.85 -2.19
N VAL A 85 -7.93 5.87 -2.37
CA VAL A 85 -8.87 6.49 -1.42
C VAL A 85 -8.73 5.88 -0.02
N LYS A 86 -8.57 4.56 0.07
CA LYS A 86 -8.38 3.88 1.38
C LYS A 86 -7.04 4.26 2.03
N CYS A 87 -5.97 4.43 1.25
CA CYS A 87 -4.69 4.90 1.78
C CYS A 87 -4.78 6.33 2.32
N LEU A 88 -5.63 7.17 1.73
CA LEU A 88 -5.81 8.58 2.07
C LEU A 88 -6.86 8.83 3.17
N GLU A 89 -7.35 7.77 3.83
CA GLU A 89 -8.33 7.91 4.90
C GLU A 89 -7.75 8.67 6.10
N ASN A 90 -8.55 9.54 6.70
CA ASN A 90 -8.12 10.36 7.83
C ASN A 90 -7.95 9.51 9.09
N ASP A 91 -8.80 8.49 9.27
CA ASP A 91 -8.64 7.50 10.33
C ASP A 91 -7.55 6.49 9.94
N THR A 92 -6.44 6.50 10.67
CA THR A 92 -5.29 5.59 10.45
C THR A 92 -5.67 4.11 10.53
N ARG A 93 -6.72 3.77 11.26
CA ARG A 93 -7.22 2.38 11.42
C ARG A 93 -7.93 1.87 10.18
N GLN A 94 -8.47 2.78 9.37
CA GLN A 94 -9.18 2.45 8.13
C GLN A 94 -8.25 2.36 6.93
N ARG A 95 -7.02 2.86 7.06
CA ARG A 95 -5.99 2.69 6.04
C ARG A 95 -5.61 1.22 5.91
N PRO A 96 -5.39 0.71 4.69
CA PRO A 96 -4.93 -0.66 4.49
C PRO A 96 -3.52 -0.85 5.05
N THR A 97 -3.15 -2.09 5.24
CA THR A 97 -1.77 -2.52 5.48
C THR A 97 -1.04 -2.69 4.15
N ALA A 98 0.29 -2.63 4.16
CA ALA A 98 1.09 -2.90 2.97
C ALA A 98 0.77 -4.28 2.35
N VAL A 99 0.45 -5.28 3.20
CA VAL A 99 0.08 -6.62 2.76
C VAL A 99 -1.28 -6.62 2.03
N GLU A 100 -2.27 -5.86 2.50
CA GLU A 100 -3.56 -5.74 1.81
C GLU A 100 -3.42 -5.04 0.45
N ILE A 101 -2.54 -4.05 0.36
CA ILE A 101 -2.22 -3.38 -0.92
C ILE A 101 -1.54 -4.38 -1.87
N GLU A 102 -0.49 -5.07 -1.41
CA GLU A 102 0.25 -6.07 -2.18
C GLU A 102 -0.69 -7.13 -2.74
N LYS A 103 -1.56 -7.71 -1.89
CA LYS A 103 -2.52 -8.73 -2.34
C LYS A 103 -3.56 -8.20 -3.32
N THR A 104 -4.02 -6.97 -3.14
CA THR A 104 -4.92 -6.35 -4.11
C THR A 104 -4.24 -6.27 -5.47
N LEU A 105 -2.98 -5.85 -5.51
CA LEU A 105 -2.20 -5.75 -6.75
C LEU A 105 -1.89 -7.13 -7.37
N GLU A 106 -1.54 -8.13 -6.55
CA GLU A 106 -1.34 -9.51 -7.01
C GLU A 106 -2.61 -10.07 -7.69
N LEU A 107 -3.80 -9.84 -7.12
CA LEU A 107 -5.06 -10.27 -7.74
C LEU A 107 -5.29 -9.64 -9.11
N TYR A 108 -4.96 -8.35 -9.26
CA TYR A 108 -5.01 -7.70 -10.58
C TYR A 108 -3.98 -8.29 -11.54
N GLU A 109 -2.77 -8.59 -11.07
CA GLU A 109 -1.72 -9.21 -11.88
C GLU A 109 -2.11 -10.61 -12.34
N GLU A 110 -2.60 -11.47 -11.44
CA GLU A 110 -3.09 -12.82 -11.74
C GLU A 110 -4.22 -12.77 -12.77
N ALA A 111 -5.27 -11.98 -12.50
CA ALA A 111 -6.40 -11.82 -13.42
C ALA A 111 -5.93 -11.26 -14.77
N PHE A 112 -5.00 -10.30 -14.77
CA PHE A 112 -4.47 -9.75 -16.01
C PHE A 112 -3.69 -10.81 -16.80
N ASN A 113 -2.83 -11.58 -16.15
CA ASN A 113 -2.02 -12.62 -16.75
C ASN A 113 -2.87 -13.76 -17.35
N GLU A 114 -3.95 -14.17 -16.67
CA GLU A 114 -4.94 -15.11 -17.21
C GLU A 114 -5.63 -14.56 -18.47
N THR A 115 -5.84 -13.25 -18.53
CA THR A 115 -6.41 -12.58 -19.71
C THR A 115 -5.36 -12.36 -20.81
N ARG A 116 -4.06 -12.36 -20.45
CA ARG A 116 -2.91 -12.03 -21.31
C ARG A 116 -2.36 -13.20 -22.13
N ILE A 117 -3.07 -14.33 -22.24
CA ILE A 117 -2.63 -15.54 -22.98
C ILE A 117 -2.58 -15.32 -24.51
N SER A 118 -2.27 -14.11 -25.00
CA SER A 118 -1.89 -13.91 -26.40
C SER A 118 -0.58 -13.15 -26.50
N ASP A 119 0.34 -13.68 -27.32
CA ASP A 119 1.62 -13.07 -27.71
C ASP A 119 1.48 -11.62 -28.24
N GLY A 120 0.25 -11.21 -28.57
CA GLY A 120 -0.10 -9.88 -29.05
C GLY A 120 0.22 -8.77 -28.05
N TYR A 121 -0.05 -8.95 -26.75
CA TYR A 121 0.12 -7.85 -25.78
C TYR A 121 1.59 -7.40 -25.67
N THR A 122 2.54 -8.33 -25.68
CA THR A 122 3.96 -7.97 -25.58
C THR A 122 4.47 -7.17 -26.78
N ARG A 123 3.88 -7.40 -27.96
CA ARG A 123 4.27 -6.79 -29.25
C ARG A 123 3.59 -5.44 -29.51
N MET A 124 2.58 -5.08 -28.72
CA MET A 124 1.89 -3.79 -28.80
C MET A 124 2.78 -2.62 -28.36
N ASN A 125 2.51 -1.45 -28.92
CA ASN A 125 3.09 -0.20 -28.46
C ASN A 125 2.45 0.26 -27.12
N THR A 126 2.99 1.31 -26.51
CA THR A 126 2.53 1.79 -25.19
C THR A 126 1.05 2.22 -25.20
N GLN A 127 0.60 2.95 -26.23
CA GLN A 127 -0.79 3.42 -26.29
C GLN A 127 -1.80 2.27 -26.43
N GLU A 128 -1.45 1.25 -27.20
CA GLU A 128 -2.25 0.03 -27.34
C GLU A 128 -2.31 -0.76 -26.03
N LYS A 129 -1.16 -0.90 -25.35
CA LYS A 129 -1.08 -1.55 -24.03
C LYS A 129 -1.92 -0.84 -22.99
N ASP A 130 -1.87 0.49 -22.96
CA ASP A 130 -2.66 1.31 -22.05
C ASP A 130 -4.15 1.12 -22.30
N LYS A 131 -4.58 1.12 -23.57
CA LYS A 131 -5.98 0.90 -23.94
C LYS A 131 -6.46 -0.48 -23.49
N VAL A 132 -5.71 -1.54 -23.80
CA VAL A 132 -6.06 -2.92 -23.41
C VAL A 132 -6.10 -3.06 -21.89
N PHE A 133 -5.13 -2.46 -21.18
CA PHE A 133 -5.10 -2.50 -19.73
C PHE A 133 -6.30 -1.77 -19.10
N LEU A 134 -6.65 -0.58 -19.60
CA LEU A 134 -7.81 0.18 -19.11
C LEU A 134 -9.13 -0.55 -19.38
N GLU A 135 -9.27 -1.22 -20.53
CA GLU A 135 -10.44 -2.05 -20.82
C GLU A 135 -10.54 -3.26 -19.88
N PHE A 136 -9.43 -3.97 -19.67
CA PHE A 136 -9.34 -5.03 -18.68
C PHE A 136 -9.70 -4.54 -17.28
N TYR A 137 -9.13 -3.41 -16.86
CA TYR A 137 -9.33 -2.84 -15.54
C TYR A 137 -10.81 -2.51 -15.31
N ARG A 138 -11.44 -1.77 -16.24
CA ARG A 138 -12.86 -1.40 -16.15
C ARG A 138 -13.78 -2.61 -16.05
N LYS A 139 -13.46 -3.70 -16.75
CA LYS A 139 -14.23 -4.94 -16.72
C LYS A 139 -14.11 -5.68 -15.39
N ASN A 140 -12.91 -5.70 -14.79
CA ASN A 140 -12.61 -6.53 -13.62
C ASN A 140 -12.64 -5.79 -12.28
N LYS A 141 -12.64 -4.45 -12.29
CA LYS A 141 -12.59 -3.58 -11.10
C LYS A 141 -13.59 -4.01 -10.02
N HIS A 142 -14.88 -4.11 -10.37
CA HIS A 142 -15.93 -4.44 -9.39
C HIS A 142 -15.81 -5.87 -8.85
N HIS A 143 -15.35 -6.82 -9.67
CA HIS A 143 -15.16 -8.20 -9.24
C HIS A 143 -14.03 -8.32 -8.22
N ILE A 144 -12.89 -7.70 -8.51
CA ILE A 144 -11.72 -7.70 -7.62
C ILE A 144 -12.03 -6.90 -6.35
N GLN A 145 -12.65 -5.72 -6.46
CA GLN A 145 -13.04 -4.92 -5.30
C GLN A 145 -13.98 -5.68 -4.36
N ARG A 146 -14.97 -6.39 -4.93
CA ARG A 146 -15.88 -7.24 -4.16
C ARG A 146 -15.15 -8.40 -3.50
N PHE A 147 -14.26 -9.08 -4.22
CA PHE A 147 -13.44 -10.15 -3.65
C PHE A 147 -12.58 -9.65 -2.50
N VAL A 148 -11.88 -8.52 -2.67
CA VAL A 148 -11.07 -7.93 -1.61
C VAL A 148 -11.94 -7.59 -0.40
N THR A 149 -13.11 -6.99 -0.60
CA THR A 149 -14.00 -6.58 0.52
C THR A 149 -14.66 -7.75 1.23
N GLU A 150 -15.02 -8.82 0.51
CA GLU A 150 -15.70 -9.99 1.09
C GLU A 150 -14.70 -10.94 1.79
N TYR A 151 -13.49 -11.09 1.25
CA TYR A 151 -12.54 -12.11 1.69
C TYR A 151 -11.39 -11.55 2.56
N PHE A 152 -11.11 -10.24 2.51
CA PHE A 152 -10.27 -9.57 3.51
C PHE A 152 -11.16 -8.91 4.56
N PRO A 153 -10.93 -9.13 5.87
CA PRO A 153 -9.76 -9.77 6.51
C PRO A 153 -9.94 -11.26 6.87
N GLN A 154 -11.05 -11.90 6.50
CA GLN A 154 -11.40 -13.24 6.98
C GLN A 154 -10.46 -14.36 6.48
N HIS A 155 -9.99 -14.27 5.24
CA HIS A 155 -9.00 -15.19 4.67
C HIS A 155 -7.62 -14.98 5.29
N PHE A 156 -7.27 -13.72 5.61
CA PHE A 156 -5.99 -13.34 6.18
C PHE A 156 -5.74 -13.99 7.55
N ILE A 157 -6.75 -14.03 8.43
CA ILE A 157 -6.63 -14.75 9.72
C ILE A 157 -6.31 -16.23 9.46
N LYS A 158 -6.96 -16.87 8.49
CA LYS A 158 -6.74 -18.30 8.21
C LYS A 158 -5.38 -18.57 7.57
N GLU A 159 -4.96 -17.79 6.58
CA GLU A 159 -3.66 -17.97 5.91
C GLU A 159 -2.48 -17.59 6.80
N THR A 160 -2.55 -16.48 7.55
CA THR A 160 -1.49 -16.14 8.51
C THR A 160 -1.38 -17.18 9.62
N LEU A 161 -2.49 -17.68 10.17
CA LEU A 161 -2.46 -18.80 11.13
C LEU A 161 -1.85 -20.06 10.51
N THR A 162 -2.12 -20.35 9.24
CA THR A 162 -1.60 -21.53 8.54
C THR A 162 -0.10 -21.38 8.21
N LYS A 163 0.33 -20.21 7.75
CA LYS A 163 1.73 -19.89 7.44
C LYS A 163 2.58 -19.78 8.71
N CYS A 164 2.02 -19.32 9.82
CA CYS A 164 2.66 -19.34 11.15
C CYS A 164 2.75 -20.77 11.73
N LYS A 165 1.73 -21.62 11.53
CA LYS A 165 1.82 -23.05 11.87
C LYS A 165 2.90 -23.77 11.06
N ASN A 166 2.96 -23.55 9.75
CA ASN A 166 3.93 -24.21 8.87
C ASN A 166 5.37 -23.76 9.16
N ARG A 167 5.61 -22.46 9.41
CA ARG A 167 6.93 -21.95 9.85
C ARG A 167 7.38 -22.52 11.20
N ASN A 168 6.47 -22.70 12.15
CA ASN A 168 6.78 -23.34 13.43
C ASN A 168 7.12 -24.84 13.29
N ILE A 169 6.49 -25.53 12.34
CA ILE A 169 6.78 -26.94 12.05
C ILE A 169 8.14 -27.08 11.34
N GLU A 170 8.44 -26.24 10.36
CA GLU A 170 9.75 -26.22 9.69
C GLU A 170 10.89 -25.89 10.66
N ASN A 171 10.71 -24.91 11.53
CA ASN A 171 11.72 -24.54 12.54
C ASN A 171 11.93 -25.64 13.59
N LYS A 172 10.87 -26.34 14.03
CA LYS A 172 11.01 -27.53 14.90
C LYS A 172 11.72 -28.70 14.20
N THR A 173 11.51 -28.86 12.90
CA THR A 173 12.12 -29.94 12.10
C THR A 173 13.59 -29.65 11.82
N LYS A 174 13.95 -28.38 11.56
CA LYS A 174 15.34 -27.92 11.41
C LYS A 174 16.12 -28.03 12.72
N ALA A 175 15.52 -27.64 13.85
CA ALA A 175 16.13 -27.79 15.18
C ALA A 175 16.40 -29.27 15.54
N ARG A 176 15.48 -30.19 15.19
CA ARG A 176 15.70 -31.62 15.38
C ARG A 176 16.81 -32.18 14.49
N LYS A 177 16.96 -31.75 13.24
CA LYS A 177 18.05 -32.23 12.35
C LYS A 177 19.46 -31.84 12.83
N ILE A 178 19.61 -30.68 13.47
CA ILE A 178 20.91 -30.19 13.97
C ILE A 178 21.37 -30.96 15.22
N ILE A 179 20.43 -31.52 16.00
CA ILE A 179 20.73 -32.27 17.23
C ILE A 179 21.19 -33.71 16.93
N TRP A 180 20.88 -34.26 15.75
CA TRP A 180 21.22 -35.65 15.38
C TRP A 180 22.40 -35.78 14.40
N SER A 181 23.05 -34.66 14.03
CA SER A 181 24.24 -34.65 13.15
C SER A 181 25.56 -34.44 13.90
N SER A 182 25.54 -34.50 15.24
CA SER A 182 26.68 -34.20 16.12
C SER A 182 26.96 -35.30 17.16
N ALA A 183 26.53 -36.54 16.89
CA ALA A 183 26.81 -37.72 17.71
C ALA A 183 27.32 -38.87 16.84
#